data_AF-V4LI09-F1
#
_entry.id   AF-V4LI09-F1
#
_cell.length_a   1.000
_cell.length_b   1.000
_cell.length_c   1.000
_cell.angle_alpha   90.00
_cell.angle_beta   90.00
_cell.angle_gamma   90.00
#
_symmetry.space_group_name_H-M   'P 1'
#
loop_
_entity.id
_entity.type
_entity.pdbx_description
1 polymer ?
#
loop_
_entity_poly.entity_id
_entity_poly.type
_entity_poly.pdbx_seq_one_letter_code
_entity_poly.pdbx_strand_id
1 'polypeptide(L)' 'SSCCMCHSIKTLFYELDKDPYGRDMERALFKTFGSNQSIPAVFIGGRYVGSAKDVISFHVDGSLKQMLKDSKAIWL' A
#
# COMPACT_ATOMS: atom_id res chain seq x y z
N SER A 1 -11.91 5.39 -15.86
CA SER A 1 -11.10 6.36 -15.09
C SER A 1 -9.63 6.14 -15.37
N SER A 2 -9.04 6.94 -16.27
CA SER A 2 -7.62 6.89 -16.67
C SER A 2 -6.86 8.06 -16.05
N CYS A 3 -6.87 8.13 -14.72
CA CYS A 3 -5.97 9.04 -14.01
C CYS A 3 -4.60 8.34 -13.91
N CYS A 4 -3.53 9.05 -14.25
CA CYS A 4 -2.15 8.55 -14.24
C CYS A 4 -1.78 7.94 -12.87
N MET A 5 -2.38 8.46 -11.79
CA MET A 5 -2.23 7.91 -10.44
C MET A 5 -2.82 6.51 -10.31
N CYS A 6 -3.97 6.20 -10.91
CA CYS A 6 -4.59 4.88 -10.84
C CYS A 6 -3.72 3.79 -11.48
N HIS A 7 -2.93 4.14 -12.49
CA HIS A 7 -2.05 3.17 -13.14
C HIS A 7 -0.76 2.96 -12.36
N SER A 8 -0.14 4.03 -11.86
CA SER A 8 1.01 3.94 -10.96
C SER A 8 0.67 3.24 -9.65
N ILE A 9 -0.55 3.43 -9.14
CA ILE A 9 -1.03 2.75 -7.93
C ILE A 9 -1.15 1.24 -8.18
N LYS A 10 -1.66 0.75 -9.32
CA LYS A 10 -1.75 -0.70 -9.56
C LYS A 10 -0.39 -1.42 -9.57
N THR A 11 0.67 -0.75 -10.00
CA THR A 11 2.02 -1.35 -10.03
C THR A 11 2.67 -1.33 -8.64
N LEU A 12 2.29 -0.38 -7.78
CA LEU A 12 2.85 -0.21 -6.42
C LEU A 12 1.95 -0.78 -5.31
N PHE A 13 0.67 -0.97 -5.57
CA PHE A 13 -0.36 -1.34 -4.61
C PHE A 13 -1.27 -2.41 -5.20
N TYR A 14 -1.47 -3.47 -4.44
CA TYR A 14 -2.41 -4.53 -4.77
C TYR A 14 -3.84 -4.06 -4.44
N GLU A 15 -4.70 -3.92 -5.46
CA GLU A 15 -6.11 -3.57 -5.25
C GLU A 15 -6.88 -4.80 -4.74
N LEU A 16 -6.98 -4.95 -3.41
CA LEU A 16 -7.72 -6.05 -2.77
C LEU A 16 -9.17 -6.16 -3.24
N ASP A 17 -9.81 -5.03 -3.56
CA ASP A 17 -11.23 -4.96 -3.95
C ASP A 17 -11.52 -5.65 -5.29
N LYS A 18 -10.49 -5.95 -6.09
CA LYS A 18 -10.59 -6.68 -7.37
C LYS A 18 -10.07 -8.10 -7.29
N ASP A 19 -9.57 -8.51 -6.13
CA ASP A 19 -9.08 -9.87 -5.92
C ASP A 19 -10.24 -10.77 -5.46
N PRO A 20 -10.40 -11.98 -6.03
CA PRO A 20 -11.43 -12.91 -5.60
C PRO A 20 -11.31 -13.32 -4.11
N TYR A 21 -10.12 -13.22 -3.53
CA TYR A 21 -9.81 -13.45 -2.11
C TYR A 21 -9.69 -12.13 -1.30
N GLY A 22 -10.06 -10.99 -1.89
CA GLY A 22 -9.97 -9.67 -1.25
C GLY A 22 -10.61 -9.62 0.13
N ARG A 23 -11.82 -10.17 0.27
CA ARG A 23 -12.55 -10.23 1.55
C ARG A 23 -11.86 -11.09 2.62
N ASP A 24 -11.22 -12.19 2.22
CA ASP A 24 -10.50 -13.05 3.16
C ASP A 24 -9.20 -12.37 3.61
N MET A 25 -8.52 -11.67 2.70
CA MET A 25 -7.37 -10.83 3.02
C MET A 25 -7.75 -9.66 3.93
N GLU A 26 -8.84 -8.93 3.66
CA GLU A 26 -9.37 -7.89 4.55
C GLU A 26 -9.62 -8.43 5.95
N ARG A 27 -10.24 -9.61 6.05
CA ARG A 27 -10.54 -10.25 7.34
C ARG A 27 -9.27 -10.67 8.08
N ALA A 28 -8.25 -11.15 7.37
CA ALA A 28 -6.96 -11.47 7.95
C ALA A 28 -6.26 -10.21 8.46
N LEU A 29 -6.25 -9.14 7.67
CA LEU A 29 -5.68 -7.84 8.04
C LEU A 29 -6.38 -7.25 9.28
N PHE A 30 -7.71 -7.26 9.30
CA PHE A 30 -8.51 -6.82 10.44
C PHE A 30 -8.19 -7.61 11.72
N LYS A 31 -7.97 -8.93 11.61
CA LYS A 31 -7.57 -9.77 12.75
C LYS A 31 -6.15 -9.48 13.22
N THR A 32 -5.22 -9.25 12.30
CA THR A 32 -3.79 -9.07 12.63
C THR A 32 -3.47 -7.68 13.15
N PHE A 33 -4.16 -6.64 12.65
CA PHE A 33 -3.81 -5.24 12.91
C PHE A 33 -4.95 -4.42 13.54
N GLY A 34 -6.13 -5.01 13.73
CA GLY A 34 -7.27 -4.38 14.38
C GLY A 34 -8.18 -3.59 13.44
N SER A 35 -9.21 -2.99 14.02
CA SER A 35 -10.36 -2.39 13.34
C SER A 35 -10.13 -1.02 12.67
N ASN A 36 -8.90 -0.50 12.74
CA ASN A 36 -8.58 0.87 12.31
C ASN A 36 -7.71 0.94 11.05
N GLN A 37 -7.49 -0.17 10.34
CA GLN A 37 -6.77 -0.12 9.07
C GLN A 37 -7.67 0.41 7.96
N SER A 38 -7.36 1.62 7.49
CA SER A 38 -7.99 2.22 6.32
C SER A 38 -7.52 1.48 5.07
N ILE A 39 -8.45 0.77 4.43
CA ILE A 39 -8.21 0.01 3.21
C ILE A 39 -8.18 1.01 2.04
N PRO A 40 -7.25 0.86 1.08
CA PRO A 40 -6.30 -0.25 0.93
C PRO A 40 -5.10 -0.15 1.89
N ALA A 41 -4.82 -1.27 2.56
CA ALA A 41 -3.61 -1.45 3.38
C ALA A 41 -2.39 -1.61 2.48
N VAL A 42 -1.30 -0.91 2.83
CA VAL A 42 -0.11 -0.83 2.00
C VAL A 42 1.05 -1.50 2.70
N PHE A 43 1.82 -2.27 1.92
CA PHE A 43 3.02 -2.95 2.38
C PHE A 43 4.21 -2.56 1.51
N ILE A 44 5.35 -2.23 2.13
CA ILE A 44 6.62 -1.96 1.44
C ILE A 44 7.66 -2.91 2.01
N GLY A 45 8.32 -3.70 1.15
CA GLY A 45 9.30 -4.70 1.57
C GLY A 45 8.72 -5.75 2.55
N GLY A 46 7.43 -6.09 2.40
CA GLY A 46 6.74 -7.03 3.29
C GLY A 46 6.31 -6.46 4.65
N ARG A 47 6.53 -5.17 4.93
CA ARG A 47 6.10 -4.51 6.16
C ARG A 47 4.89 -3.63 5.92
N TYR A 48 3.91 -3.67 6.81
CA TYR A 48 2.76 -2.75 6.78
C TYR A 48 3.26 -1.33 7.06
N VAL A 49 2.89 -0.39 6.19
CA VAL A 49 3.32 1.01 6.31
C VAL A 49 2.17 1.98 6.55
N GLY A 50 0.93 1.57 6.29
CA GLY A 50 -0.25 2.42 6.46
C GLY A 50 -1.28 2.22 5.36
N SER A 51 -2.16 3.20 5.22
CA SER A 51 -3.15 3.32 4.16
C SER A 51 -2.58 4.04 2.93
N ALA A 52 -3.33 4.04 1.83
CA ALA A 52 -2.99 4.84 0.66
C ALA A 52 -2.77 6.34 0.98
N LYS A 53 -3.49 6.89 1.97
CA LYS A 53 -3.33 8.30 2.39
C LYS A 53 -1.97 8.52 3.07
N ASP A 54 -1.54 7.57 3.89
CA ASP A 54 -0.24 7.64 4.57
C ASP A 54 0.91 7.59 3.56
N VAL A 55 0.75 6.85 2.47
CA VAL A 55 1.76 6.81 1.41
C VAL A 55 1.87 8.12 0.64
N ILE A 56 0.77 8.84 0.46
CA ILE A 56 0.81 10.20 -0.06
C ILE A 56 1.56 11.11 0.91
N SER A 57 1.36 10.96 2.23
CA SER A 57 2.14 11.68 3.24
C SER A 57 3.64 11.38 3.12
N PHE A 58 4.02 10.09 3.02
CA PHE A 58 5.41 9.68 2.84
C PHE A 58 6.03 10.19 1.53
N HIS A 59 5.21 10.38 0.49
CA HIS A 59 5.68 10.98 -0.75
C HIS A 59 6.01 12.47 -0.57
N VAL A 60 5.16 13.19 0.17
CA VAL A 60 5.33 14.62 0.44
C VAL A 60 6.52 14.88 1.38
N ASP A 61 6.70 14.05 2.41
CA ASP A 61 7.82 14.19 3.34
C ASP A 61 9.15 13.59 2.81
N GLY A 62 9.10 12.88 1.68
CA GLY A 62 10.26 12.28 1.00
C GLY A 62 10.72 10.93 1.57
N SER A 63 10.17 10.47 2.69
CA SER A 63 10.52 9.19 3.32
C SER A 63 10.15 7.98 2.46
N LEU A 64 9.12 8.10 1.61
CA LEU A 64 8.70 7.03 0.71
C LEU A 64 9.84 6.54 -0.18
N LYS A 65 10.67 7.46 -0.69
CA LYS A 65 11.81 7.11 -1.54
C LYS A 65 12.81 6.25 -0.77
N GLN A 66 13.11 6.60 0.49
CA GLN A 66 14.04 5.84 1.31
C GLN A 66 13.50 4.43 1.61
N MET A 67 12.23 4.32 1.95
CA MET A 67 11.57 3.02 2.20
C MET A 67 11.61 2.10 0.97
N LEU A 68 11.45 2.68 -0.23
CA LEU A 68 11.56 1.93 -1.49
C LEU A 68 12.99 1.48 -1.80
N LYS A 69 14.01 2.30 -1.46
CA LYS A 69 15.42 1.87 -1.55
C LYS A 69 15.73 0.73 -0.57
N ASP A 70 15.32 0.88 0.68
CA ASP A 70 15.59 -0.10 1.74
C ASP A 70 14.92 -1.45 1.46
N SER A 71 13.77 -1.43 0.78
CA SER A 71 13.07 -2.63 0.31
C SER A 71 13.58 -3.17 -1.03
N LYS A 72 14.61 -2.54 -1.63
CA LYS A 72 15.17 -2.89 -2.96
C LYS A 72 14.16 -2.80 -4.10
N ALA A 73 13.08 -2.04 -3.91
CA ALA A 73 12.09 -1.78 -4.95
C ALA A 73 12.65 -0.80 -6.02
N ILE A 74 13.57 0.09 -5.63
CA ILE A 74 14.25 1.03 -6.52
C ILE A 74 15.75 1.13 -6.15
N TRP A 75 16.59 1.46 -7.14
CA TRP A 75 18.05 1.52 -7.01
C TRP A 75 18.66 2.93 -7.10
N LEU A 76 17.84 3.97 -7.32
CA LEU A 76 18.24 5.38 -7.54
C LEU A 76 18.38 6.17 -6.24
#